data_AF-A0A0B7KKE2-F1
#
_entry.id   AF-A0A0B7KKE2-F1
#
_cell.length_a   1.000
_cell.length_b   1.000
_cell.length_c   1.000
_cell.angle_alpha   90.00
_cell.angle_beta   90.00
_cell.angle_gamma   90.00
#
_symmetry.space_group_name_H-M   'P 1'
#
loop_
_entity.id
_entity.type
_entity.pdbx_description
1 polymer ?
#
loop_
_entity_poly.entity_id
_entity_poly.type
_entity_poly.pdbx_seq_one_letter_code
_entity_poly.pdbx_strand_id
1 'polypeptide(L)'
;MITISYPSLENFAGLQALREAVANGDQGFLVNDLPSLPAGIQVDSKHNIKLQKDHASSSTILTSPDAATELMRTLHQCSHTVFNNLSHVLELPWEKYLSEMHEFTAPGRDELQTVNAKDRIANAWSTLTIVISSDNPGKALVLFGTALSVFSEGLTPELSQYTIAEQFLSSLSIQPEGKWVVYYVRPNDDVFYTRTAGALMTPLSTSEYESRKRVKEVITI
;
A
#
# COMPACT_ATOMS: atom_id res chain seq x y z
N MET A 1 -11.51 4.28 12.14
CA MET A 1 -10.89 4.75 10.89
C MET A 1 -10.81 6.26 10.86
N ILE A 2 -9.60 6.77 11.02
CA ILE A 2 -9.28 8.20 10.95
C ILE A 2 -9.18 8.71 9.50
N THR A 3 -9.17 10.03 9.33
CA THR A 3 -8.90 10.70 8.05
C THR A 3 -7.73 11.67 8.22
N ILE A 4 -6.74 11.61 7.33
CA ILE A 4 -5.55 12.46 7.31
C ILE A 4 -5.45 13.11 5.92
N SER A 5 -5.04 14.38 5.83
CA SER A 5 -4.75 14.98 4.52
C SER A 5 -3.37 14.55 4.04
N TYR A 6 -3.20 14.40 2.72
CA TYR A 6 -1.92 14.03 2.12
C TYR A 6 -0.78 15.00 2.50
N PRO A 7 -0.95 16.35 2.49
CA PRO A 7 0.09 17.26 2.93
C PRO A 7 0.52 17.08 4.40
N SER A 8 -0.40 16.64 5.28
CA SER A 8 -0.08 16.33 6.67
C SER A 8 0.75 15.06 6.84
N LEU A 9 0.73 14.15 5.85
CA LEU A 9 1.64 13.01 5.81
C LEU A 9 3.02 13.44 5.31
N GLU A 10 3.11 14.35 4.33
CA GLU A 10 4.39 14.85 3.79
C GLU A 10 5.26 15.56 4.84
N ASN A 11 4.64 16.24 5.80
CA ASN A 11 5.33 16.99 6.86
C ASN A 11 5.21 16.38 8.26
N PHE A 12 4.73 15.12 8.37
CA PHE A 12 4.51 14.39 9.61
C PHE A 12 3.52 15.02 10.61
N ALA A 13 2.76 16.06 10.23
CA ALA A 13 1.74 16.64 11.10
C ALA A 13 0.62 15.64 11.45
N GLY A 14 0.39 14.63 10.59
CA GLY A 14 -0.58 13.55 10.81
C GLY A 14 -0.06 12.40 11.69
N LEU A 15 1.20 12.44 12.14
CA LEU A 15 1.85 11.29 12.79
C LEU A 15 1.14 10.84 14.08
N GLN A 16 0.70 11.78 14.91
CA GLN A 16 0.02 11.46 16.17
C GLN A 16 -1.30 10.73 15.91
N ALA A 17 -2.10 11.21 14.95
CA ALA A 17 -3.34 10.55 14.57
C ALA A 17 -3.06 9.12 14.07
N LEU A 18 -2.02 8.93 13.25
CA LEU A 18 -1.65 7.61 12.76
C LEU A 18 -1.22 6.65 13.87
N ARG A 19 -0.47 7.14 14.88
CA ARG A 19 -0.12 6.35 16.08
C ARG A 19 -1.37 5.90 16.84
N GLU A 20 -2.31 6.82 17.05
CA GLU A 20 -3.58 6.52 17.72
C GLU A 20 -4.40 5.51 16.94
N ALA A 21 -4.48 5.61 15.61
CA ALA A 21 -5.16 4.63 14.78
C ALA A 21 -4.57 3.23 14.94
N VAL A 22 -3.24 3.10 14.84
CA VAL A 22 -2.57 1.80 15.04
C VAL A 22 -2.81 1.26 16.45
N ALA A 23 -2.65 2.10 17.48
CA ALA A 23 -2.89 1.70 18.87
C ALA A 23 -4.35 1.29 19.16
N ASN A 24 -5.32 1.92 18.48
CA ASN A 24 -6.74 1.59 18.59
C ASN A 24 -7.17 0.35 17.81
N GLY A 25 -6.25 -0.25 17.04
CA GLY A 25 -6.58 -1.41 16.23
C GLY A 25 -7.31 -1.08 14.91
N ASP A 26 -7.21 0.15 14.40
CA ASP A 26 -7.73 0.49 13.07
C ASP A 26 -6.95 -0.29 11.99
N GLN A 27 -7.67 -0.88 11.03
CA GLN A 27 -7.09 -1.66 9.92
C GLN A 27 -6.60 -0.80 8.75
N GLY A 28 -6.68 0.53 8.88
CA GLY A 28 -6.34 1.49 7.85
C GLY A 28 -6.88 2.87 8.17
N PHE A 29 -6.73 3.77 7.21
CA PHE A 29 -7.13 5.17 7.32
C PHE A 29 -7.49 5.75 5.95
N LEU A 30 -8.21 6.86 5.97
CA LEU A 30 -8.48 7.66 4.77
C LEU A 30 -7.42 8.73 4.59
N VAL A 31 -6.98 8.88 3.34
CA VAL A 31 -6.15 9.99 2.88
C VAL A 31 -7.00 10.89 1.99
N ASN A 32 -7.13 12.16 2.36
CA ASN A 32 -7.76 13.18 1.52
C ASN A 32 -6.69 14.08 0.87
N ASP A 33 -7.14 14.96 -0.02
CA ASP A 33 -6.31 15.98 -0.66
C ASP A 33 -5.12 15.37 -1.41
N LEU A 34 -5.33 14.19 -2.02
CA LEU A 34 -4.33 13.55 -2.85
C LEU A 34 -3.89 14.48 -3.99
N PRO A 35 -2.62 14.41 -4.41
CA PRO A 35 -2.16 15.09 -5.61
C PRO A 35 -3.06 14.73 -6.79
N SER A 36 -3.41 15.72 -7.62
CA SER A 36 -4.24 15.51 -8.78
C SER A 36 -3.70 14.37 -9.63
N LEU A 37 -4.53 13.34 -9.83
CA LEU A 37 -4.17 12.26 -10.73
C LEU A 37 -3.98 12.82 -12.15
N PRO A 38 -2.99 12.30 -12.91
CA PRO A 38 -2.73 12.74 -14.28
C PRO A 38 -4.00 12.83 -15.13
N ALA A 39 -4.19 13.98 -15.79
CA ALA A 39 -5.27 14.17 -16.73
C ALA A 39 -5.17 13.13 -17.85
N GLY A 40 -6.19 12.28 -18.00
CA GLY A 40 -6.19 11.19 -19.00
C GLY A 40 -6.27 9.79 -18.43
N ILE A 41 -6.21 9.62 -17.10
CA ILE A 41 -6.63 8.37 -16.44
C ILE A 41 -8.17 8.31 -16.48
N GLN A 42 -8.71 8.07 -17.67
CA GLN A 42 -10.05 7.53 -17.76
C GLN A 42 -9.93 6.03 -17.57
N VAL A 43 -10.26 5.58 -16.37
CA VAL A 43 -10.42 4.16 -16.12
C VAL A 43 -11.58 3.70 -16.99
N ASP A 44 -11.29 3.10 -18.14
CA ASP A 44 -12.33 2.60 -19.04
C ASP A 44 -13.30 1.74 -18.25
N SER A 45 -14.57 2.17 -18.22
CA SER A 45 -15.64 1.51 -17.47
C SER A 45 -15.87 0.08 -17.95
N LYS A 46 -15.37 -0.32 -19.13
CA LYS A 46 -15.62 -1.63 -19.73
C LYS A 46 -14.59 -2.71 -19.39
N HIS A 47 -13.33 -2.37 -19.10
CA HIS A 47 -12.26 -3.37 -18.95
C HIS A 47 -11.60 -3.37 -17.57
N ASN A 48 -11.56 -4.52 -16.90
CA ASN A 48 -10.76 -4.70 -15.69
C ASN A 48 -9.30 -4.81 -16.11
N ILE A 49 -8.47 -3.92 -15.58
CA ILE A 49 -7.04 -3.83 -15.88
C ILE A 49 -6.31 -4.49 -14.73
N LYS A 50 -5.25 -5.23 -15.04
CA LYS A 50 -4.31 -5.76 -14.06
C LYS A 50 -2.91 -5.56 -14.62
N LEU A 51 -2.11 -4.74 -13.94
CA LEU A 51 -0.71 -4.47 -14.28
C LEU A 51 0.18 -4.89 -13.12
N GLN A 52 1.27 -5.55 -13.44
CA GLN A 52 2.36 -5.83 -12.50
C GLN A 52 3.62 -5.11 -12.96
N LYS A 53 4.33 -4.51 -12.01
CA LYS A 53 5.54 -3.69 -12.21
C LYS A 53 6.54 -4.28 -13.22
N ASP A 54 6.89 -5.57 -13.06
CA ASP A 54 7.91 -6.24 -13.87
C ASP A 54 7.36 -6.95 -15.12
N HIS A 55 6.04 -6.99 -15.29
CA HIS A 55 5.35 -7.65 -16.41
C HIS A 55 4.59 -6.68 -17.32
N ALA A 56 4.88 -5.37 -17.19
CA ALA A 56 4.22 -4.30 -17.95
C ALA A 56 4.40 -4.42 -19.49
N SER A 57 5.19 -5.37 -19.98
CA SER A 57 5.39 -5.60 -21.41
C SER A 57 4.30 -6.43 -22.10
N SER A 58 3.37 -7.08 -21.40
CA SER A 58 2.45 -8.00 -22.08
C SER A 58 1.12 -8.26 -21.35
N SER A 59 0.29 -7.23 -21.19
CA SER A 59 -1.16 -7.46 -21.15
C SER A 59 -1.89 -6.27 -21.74
N THR A 60 -2.45 -6.52 -22.91
CA THR A 60 -3.29 -5.65 -23.72
C THR A 60 -4.32 -4.85 -22.91
N ILE A 61 -4.49 -3.59 -23.32
CA ILE A 61 -5.63 -2.68 -23.07
C ILE A 61 -5.45 -1.76 -21.85
N LEU A 62 -4.59 -0.76 -22.05
CA LEU A 62 -4.78 0.60 -21.57
C LEU A 62 -4.67 1.52 -22.79
N THR A 63 -5.53 2.53 -22.86
CA THR A 63 -5.60 3.51 -23.96
C THR A 63 -4.36 4.39 -24.07
N SER A 64 -3.46 4.35 -23.07
CA SER A 64 -2.04 4.65 -23.22
C SER A 64 -1.25 3.94 -22.10
N PRO A 65 -0.22 3.12 -22.41
CA PRO A 65 0.69 2.53 -21.41
C PRO A 65 1.28 3.57 -20.44
N ASP A 66 1.43 4.81 -20.90
CA ASP A 66 2.02 5.90 -20.14
C ASP A 66 1.12 6.36 -18.98
N ALA A 67 -0.20 6.40 -19.18
CA ALA A 67 -1.14 6.90 -18.18
C ALA A 67 -1.27 5.99 -16.96
N ALA A 68 -1.26 4.67 -17.16
CA ALA A 68 -1.32 3.72 -16.05
C ALA A 68 0.02 3.57 -15.34
N THR A 69 1.13 3.66 -16.07
CA THR A 69 2.46 3.72 -15.47
C THR A 69 2.59 4.98 -14.61
N GLU A 70 2.06 6.13 -15.07
CA GLU A 70 2.00 7.36 -14.28
C GLU A 70 1.12 7.21 -13.05
N LEU A 71 -0.08 6.65 -13.17
CA LEU A 71 -0.95 6.37 -12.02
C LEU A 71 -0.24 5.49 -10.99
N MET A 72 0.36 4.39 -11.44
CA MET A 72 1.11 3.49 -10.58
C MET A 72 2.25 4.22 -9.87
N ARG A 73 2.97 5.10 -10.58
CA ARG A 73 4.03 5.92 -9.99
C ARG A 73 3.49 6.90 -8.94
N THR A 74 2.37 7.58 -9.20
CA THR A 74 1.72 8.49 -8.25
C THR A 74 1.28 7.75 -6.99
N LEU A 75 0.64 6.58 -7.13
CA LEU A 75 0.21 5.76 -5.99
C LEU A 75 1.40 5.19 -5.23
N HIS A 76 2.48 4.85 -5.93
CA HIS A 76 3.73 4.43 -5.31
C HIS A 76 4.39 5.56 -4.51
N GLN A 77 4.43 6.78 -5.03
CA GLN A 77 4.87 7.96 -4.26
C GLN A 77 4.00 8.18 -3.02
N CYS A 78 2.68 8.06 -3.15
CA CYS A 78 1.78 8.12 -2.00
C CYS A 78 2.10 7.04 -0.96
N SER A 79 2.39 5.81 -1.40
CA SER A 79 2.79 4.73 -0.49
C SER A 79 4.10 5.03 0.25
N HIS A 80 5.07 5.68 -0.41
CA HIS A 80 6.32 6.10 0.22
C HIS A 80 6.09 7.14 1.31
N THR A 81 5.24 8.14 1.04
CA THR A 81 4.86 9.14 2.05
C THR A 81 4.20 8.48 3.27
N VAL A 82 3.31 7.52 3.04
CA VAL A 82 2.69 6.72 4.11
C VAL A 82 3.74 5.88 4.86
N PHE A 83 4.64 5.21 4.13
CA PHE A 83 5.68 4.37 4.70
C PHE A 83 6.65 5.14 5.59
N ASN A 84 6.97 6.39 5.25
CA ASN A 84 7.83 7.21 6.10
C ASN A 84 7.15 7.47 7.45
N ASN A 85 5.86 7.82 7.43
CA ASN A 85 5.07 7.99 8.66
C ASN A 85 4.99 6.68 9.45
N LEU A 86 4.70 5.55 8.79
CA LEU A 86 4.62 4.25 9.46
C LEU A 86 5.96 3.80 10.04
N SER A 87 7.07 4.14 9.41
CA SER A 87 8.40 3.85 9.96
C SER A 87 8.62 4.58 11.30
N HIS A 88 8.11 5.80 11.45
CA HIS A 88 8.09 6.50 12.74
C HIS A 88 7.08 5.93 13.75
N VAL A 89 5.90 5.48 13.29
CA VAL A 89 4.89 4.86 14.16
C VAL A 89 5.40 3.55 14.74
N LEU A 90 6.09 2.76 13.93
CA LEU A 90 6.62 1.44 14.30
C LEU A 90 8.01 1.50 14.92
N GLU A 91 8.55 2.70 15.14
CA GLU A 91 9.88 2.93 15.73
C GLU A 91 10.99 2.16 14.99
N LEU A 92 10.91 2.18 13.66
CA LEU A 92 11.90 1.59 12.77
C LEU A 92 13.19 2.44 12.75
N PRO A 93 14.34 1.86 12.39
CA PRO A 93 15.66 2.47 12.63
C PRO A 93 15.88 3.81 11.94
N TRP A 94 15.17 4.09 10.85
CA TRP A 94 15.18 5.40 10.21
C TRP A 94 13.85 5.69 9.53
N GLU A 95 13.61 6.98 9.27
CA GLU A 95 12.39 7.52 8.67
C GLU A 95 11.98 6.79 7.39
N LYS A 96 12.93 6.48 6.52
CA LYS A 96 12.68 5.93 5.18
C LYS A 96 12.74 4.41 5.12
N TYR A 97 12.75 3.72 6.27
CA TYR A 97 12.97 2.28 6.32
C TYR A 97 12.01 1.51 5.41
N LEU A 98 10.70 1.70 5.56
CA LEU A 98 9.72 0.97 4.76
C LEU A 98 9.72 1.43 3.29
N SER A 99 9.95 2.70 3.00
CA SER A 99 9.95 3.20 1.63
C SER A 99 11.16 2.71 0.82
N GLU A 100 12.34 2.63 1.44
CA GLU A 100 13.55 2.06 0.82
C GLU A 100 13.41 0.55 0.58
N MET A 101 12.72 -0.17 1.46
CA MET A 101 12.41 -1.60 1.23
C MET A 101 11.44 -1.84 0.07
N HIS A 102 10.74 -0.79 -0.38
CA HIS A 102 9.76 -0.81 -1.48
C HIS A 102 10.15 0.16 -2.60
N GLU A 103 11.43 0.30 -2.95
CA GLU A 103 11.82 1.19 -4.06
C GLU A 103 11.15 0.83 -5.40
N PHE A 104 10.63 1.84 -6.10
CA PHE A 104 10.00 1.65 -7.41
C PHE A 104 10.95 1.11 -8.48
N THR A 105 12.25 1.29 -8.35
CA THR A 105 13.24 0.80 -9.32
C THR A 105 13.70 -0.63 -9.03
N ALA A 106 13.41 -1.17 -7.84
CA ALA A 106 13.73 -2.55 -7.50
C ALA A 106 12.76 -3.53 -8.19
N PRO A 107 13.21 -4.73 -8.60
CA PRO A 107 12.30 -5.79 -9.04
C PRO A 107 11.24 -6.03 -7.96
N GLY A 108 9.97 -5.91 -8.31
CA GLY A 108 8.89 -5.85 -7.35
C GLY A 108 7.58 -6.34 -7.94
N ARG A 109 6.69 -6.83 -7.07
CA ARG A 109 5.39 -7.39 -7.46
C ARG A 109 4.24 -6.42 -7.26
N ASP A 110 4.54 -5.12 -7.18
CA ASP A 110 3.51 -4.08 -7.09
C ASP A 110 2.49 -4.27 -8.21
N GLU A 111 1.22 -4.21 -7.84
CA GLU A 111 0.12 -4.57 -8.71
C GLU A 111 -0.93 -3.48 -8.70
N LEU A 112 -1.25 -2.96 -9.88
CA LEU A 112 -2.35 -2.04 -10.10
C LEU A 112 -3.51 -2.79 -10.76
N GLN A 113 -4.69 -2.71 -10.16
CA GLN A 113 -5.90 -3.34 -10.65
C GLN A 113 -7.05 -2.34 -10.75
N THR A 114 -7.94 -2.54 -11.72
CA THR A 114 -9.26 -1.89 -11.74
C THR A 114 -10.35 -2.93 -11.55
N VAL A 115 -11.30 -2.61 -10.67
CA VAL A 115 -12.39 -3.51 -10.25
C VAL A 115 -13.70 -2.75 -10.38
N ASN A 116 -14.76 -3.38 -10.88
CA ASN A 116 -16.06 -2.70 -10.94
C ASN A 116 -16.54 -2.35 -9.53
N ALA A 117 -17.22 -1.22 -9.37
CA ALA A 117 -17.71 -0.75 -8.08
C ALA A 117 -18.55 -1.79 -7.31
N LYS A 118 -19.26 -2.66 -8.04
CA LYS A 118 -20.14 -3.72 -7.52
C LYS A 118 -19.42 -5.03 -7.21
N ASP A 119 -18.19 -5.20 -7.70
CA ASP A 119 -17.42 -6.41 -7.50
C ASP A 119 -16.64 -6.32 -6.19
N ARG A 120 -16.39 -7.48 -5.56
CA ARG A 120 -15.58 -7.56 -4.34
C ARG A 120 -14.11 -7.34 -4.66
N ILE A 121 -13.44 -6.52 -3.85
CA ILE A 121 -11.98 -6.33 -3.93
C ILE A 121 -11.31 -7.38 -3.04
N ALA A 122 -10.37 -8.13 -3.60
CA ALA A 122 -9.60 -9.12 -2.85
C ALA A 122 -8.67 -8.42 -1.83
N ASN A 123 -8.56 -8.99 -0.64
CA ASN A 123 -7.50 -8.64 0.31
C ASN A 123 -6.26 -9.48 -0.04
N ALA A 124 -5.42 -8.95 -0.92
CA ALA A 124 -4.23 -9.65 -1.40
C ALA A 124 -3.01 -9.39 -0.50
N TRP A 125 -2.06 -10.33 -0.51
CA TRP A 125 -0.77 -10.17 0.16
C TRP A 125 -0.06 -8.89 -0.32
N SER A 126 0.03 -7.91 0.57
CA SER A 126 0.58 -6.58 0.34
C SER A 126 1.05 -6.00 1.67
N THR A 127 1.96 -5.03 1.61
CA THR A 127 2.33 -4.20 2.76
C THR A 127 1.30 -3.10 2.96
N LEU A 128 0.85 -2.47 1.87
CA LEU A 128 -0.30 -1.56 1.86
C LEU A 128 -1.22 -1.92 0.69
N THR A 129 -2.52 -1.79 0.92
CA THR A 129 -3.50 -1.74 -0.16
C THR A 129 -4.08 -0.33 -0.23
N ILE A 130 -3.93 0.33 -1.38
CA ILE A 130 -4.46 1.67 -1.63
C ILE A 130 -5.65 1.54 -2.58
N VAL A 131 -6.82 2.01 -2.16
CA VAL A 131 -8.04 2.00 -2.98
C VAL A 131 -8.49 3.42 -3.25
N ILE A 132 -8.79 3.73 -4.51
CA ILE A 132 -9.34 5.02 -4.95
C ILE A 132 -10.62 4.77 -5.74
N SER A 133 -11.62 5.63 -5.55
CA SER A 133 -12.80 5.67 -6.41
C SER A 133 -12.50 6.47 -7.67
N SER A 134 -12.85 5.96 -8.85
CA SER A 134 -12.82 6.75 -10.10
C SER A 134 -13.58 8.07 -10.00
N ASP A 135 -14.62 8.10 -9.17
CA ASP A 135 -15.56 9.23 -9.06
C ASP A 135 -15.07 10.26 -8.05
N ASN A 136 -14.10 9.87 -7.21
CA ASN A 136 -13.52 10.73 -6.19
C ASN A 136 -12.01 10.50 -6.06
N PRO A 137 -11.23 10.89 -7.08
CA PRO A 137 -9.80 10.61 -7.15
C PRO A 137 -8.97 11.39 -6.12
N GLY A 138 -9.55 12.39 -5.45
CA GLY A 138 -8.90 13.17 -4.40
C GLY A 138 -8.81 12.46 -3.04
N LYS A 139 -9.36 11.24 -2.94
CA LYS A 139 -9.36 10.44 -1.71
C LYS A 139 -8.85 9.02 -1.97
N ALA A 140 -8.05 8.50 -1.03
CA ALA A 140 -7.65 7.10 -0.99
C ALA A 140 -8.00 6.48 0.36
N LEU A 141 -8.39 5.22 0.31
CA LEU A 141 -8.42 4.33 1.45
C LEU A 141 -7.09 3.60 1.48
N VAL A 142 -6.35 3.75 2.57
CA VAL A 142 -5.07 3.06 2.79
C VAL A 142 -5.29 2.01 3.87
N LEU A 143 -5.19 0.75 3.49
CA LEU A 143 -5.33 -0.39 4.40
C LEU A 143 -3.95 -0.96 4.73
N PHE A 144 -3.78 -1.35 5.98
CA PHE A 144 -2.62 -2.13 6.42
C PHE A 144 -2.75 -3.54 5.86
N GLY A 145 -1.83 -3.93 5.00
CA GLY A 145 -1.83 -5.26 4.41
C GLY A 145 -1.24 -6.30 5.36
N THR A 146 -1.55 -7.57 5.12
CA THR A 146 -1.03 -8.68 5.94
C THR A 146 0.49 -8.66 6.05
N ALA A 147 1.22 -8.29 5.00
CA ALA A 147 2.67 -8.26 5.04
C ALA A 147 3.19 -7.27 6.08
N LEU A 148 2.56 -6.10 6.19
CA LEU A 148 2.92 -5.10 7.21
C LEU A 148 2.66 -5.62 8.62
N SER A 149 1.54 -6.33 8.84
CA SER A 149 1.26 -6.97 10.13
C SER A 149 2.34 -8.00 10.48
N VAL A 150 2.74 -8.85 9.53
CA VAL A 150 3.84 -9.80 9.74
C VAL A 150 5.17 -9.10 10.03
N PHE A 151 5.54 -8.08 9.25
CA PHE A 151 6.81 -7.36 9.43
C PHE A 151 6.87 -6.52 10.69
N SER A 152 5.71 -6.07 11.17
CA SER A 152 5.56 -5.35 12.42
C SER A 152 5.26 -6.26 13.61
N GLU A 153 5.34 -7.59 13.43
CA GLU A 153 5.08 -8.60 14.47
C GLU A 153 3.70 -8.43 15.15
N GLY A 154 2.69 -8.07 14.34
CA GLY A 154 1.32 -7.89 14.78
C GLY A 154 1.00 -6.51 15.37
N LEU A 155 1.95 -5.56 15.36
CA LEU A 155 1.67 -4.19 15.83
C LEU A 155 0.63 -3.48 14.96
N THR A 156 0.67 -3.69 13.64
CA THR A 156 -0.41 -3.23 12.77
C THR A 156 -1.49 -4.30 12.64
N PRO A 157 -2.78 -3.94 12.78
CA PRO A 157 -3.88 -4.88 12.62
C PRO A 157 -3.93 -5.47 11.22
N GLU A 158 -4.25 -6.76 11.13
CA GLU A 158 -4.47 -7.45 9.87
C GLU A 158 -5.96 -7.45 9.49
N LEU A 159 -6.26 -7.38 8.19
CA LEU A 159 -7.56 -7.74 7.64
C LEU A 159 -7.72 -9.27 7.64
N SER A 160 -8.51 -9.80 8.59
CA SER A 160 -8.78 -11.25 8.71
C SER A 160 -9.65 -11.84 7.59
N GLN A 161 -10.14 -11.02 6.67
CA GLN A 161 -11.07 -11.41 5.61
C GLN A 161 -10.35 -11.49 4.26
N TYR A 162 -10.80 -12.39 3.39
CA TYR A 162 -10.30 -12.54 2.02
C TYR A 162 -10.67 -11.39 1.08
N THR A 163 -11.59 -10.51 1.49
CA THR A 163 -12.07 -9.38 0.71
C THR A 163 -12.12 -8.13 1.57
N ILE A 164 -11.85 -6.96 0.98
CA ILE A 164 -12.01 -5.68 1.64
C ILE A 164 -13.50 -5.47 1.95
N ALA A 165 -13.80 -5.15 3.21
CA ALA A 165 -15.18 -5.01 3.66
C ALA A 165 -15.83 -3.74 3.09
N GLU A 166 -17.11 -3.83 2.73
CA GLU A 166 -17.87 -2.74 2.11
C GLU A 166 -17.92 -1.48 2.97
N GLN A 167 -17.90 -1.61 4.31
CA GLN A 167 -17.88 -0.45 5.20
C GLN A 167 -16.66 0.45 4.99
N PHE A 168 -15.50 -0.10 4.59
CA PHE A 168 -14.32 0.71 4.28
C PHE A 168 -14.51 1.45 2.95
N LEU A 169 -15.09 0.78 1.96
CA LEU A 169 -15.33 1.36 0.63
C LEU A 169 -16.40 2.46 0.65
N SER A 170 -17.42 2.34 1.50
CA SER A 170 -18.45 3.37 1.68
C SER A 170 -17.90 4.72 2.15
N SER A 171 -16.70 4.71 2.75
CA SER A 171 -16.03 5.93 3.20
C SER A 171 -15.39 6.73 2.05
N LEU A 172 -15.18 6.09 0.89
CA LEU A 172 -14.69 6.73 -0.34
C LEU A 172 -15.83 7.26 -1.20
N SER A 173 -16.92 6.50 -1.31
CA SER A 173 -18.13 6.91 -2.02
C SER A 173 -19.36 6.23 -1.43
N ILE A 174 -20.43 7.02 -1.21
CA ILE A 174 -21.72 6.53 -0.69
C ILE A 174 -22.45 5.70 -1.75
N GLN A 175 -22.24 6.00 -3.03
CA GLN A 175 -22.76 5.28 -4.19
C GLN A 175 -21.68 5.25 -5.27
N PRO A 176 -20.78 4.26 -5.25
CA PRO A 176 -19.71 4.19 -6.25
C PRO A 176 -20.33 3.87 -7.62
N GLU A 177 -20.25 4.83 -8.54
CA GLU A 177 -20.74 4.72 -9.92
C GLU A 177 -19.54 4.60 -10.86
N GLY A 178 -18.86 3.45 -10.86
CA GLY A 178 -17.70 3.30 -11.73
C GLY A 178 -16.80 2.15 -11.34
N LYS A 179 -15.52 2.47 -11.12
CA LYS A 179 -14.49 1.49 -10.80
C LYS A 179 -13.67 1.89 -9.59
N TRP A 180 -13.30 0.89 -8.83
CA TRP A 180 -12.23 0.96 -7.86
C TRP A 180 -10.90 0.83 -8.59
N VAL A 181 -9.99 1.76 -8.34
CA VAL A 181 -8.56 1.58 -8.63
C VAL A 181 -7.93 1.04 -7.37
N VAL A 182 -7.28 -0.11 -7.47
CA VAL A 182 -6.66 -0.80 -6.35
C VAL A 182 -5.18 -0.96 -6.63
N TYR A 183 -4.35 -0.51 -5.72
CA TYR A 183 -2.92 -0.63 -5.81
C TYR A 183 -2.39 -1.41 -4.62
N TYR A 184 -1.88 -2.61 -4.90
CA TYR A 184 -1.26 -3.48 -3.92
C TYR A 184 0.24 -3.22 -3.93
N VAL A 185 0.72 -2.56 -2.88
CA VAL A 185 2.15 -2.35 -2.65
C VAL A 185 2.69 -3.64 -2.07
N ARG A 186 3.47 -4.40 -2.84
CA ARG A 186 3.92 -5.73 -2.44
C ARG A 186 5.37 -5.68 -1.96
N PRO A 187 5.71 -6.44 -0.91
CA PRO A 187 7.10 -6.57 -0.54
C PRO A 187 7.91 -7.25 -1.65
N ASN A 188 9.15 -6.81 -1.82
CA ASN A 188 10.11 -7.47 -2.71
C ASN A 188 10.48 -8.84 -2.14
N ASP A 189 10.44 -9.89 -2.97
CA ASP A 189 10.59 -11.30 -2.55
C ASP A 189 11.93 -11.60 -1.86
N ASP A 190 12.98 -10.87 -2.22
CA ASP A 190 14.36 -11.06 -1.72
C ASP A 190 14.76 -10.06 -0.62
N VAL A 191 13.84 -9.21 -0.16
CA VAL A 191 14.09 -8.32 0.99
C VAL A 191 13.88 -9.06 2.31
N PHE A 192 14.70 -8.75 3.30
CA PHE A 192 14.55 -9.21 4.68
C PHE A 192 13.86 -8.12 5.51
N TYR A 193 12.67 -8.40 6.02
CA TYR A 193 11.99 -7.53 6.97
C TYR A 193 12.26 -8.01 8.39
N THR A 194 12.87 -7.17 9.23
CA THR A 194 12.98 -7.44 10.67
C THR A 194 12.83 -6.13 11.44
N ARG A 195 11.96 -6.08 12.45
CA ARG A 195 11.86 -4.95 13.39
C ARG A 195 13.18 -4.65 14.09
N THR A 196 14.02 -5.67 14.29
CA THR A 196 15.40 -5.58 14.80
C THR A 196 16.32 -4.76 13.90
N ALA A 197 15.85 -4.30 12.74
CA ALA A 197 16.56 -3.26 12.01
C ALA A 197 16.74 -1.99 12.85
N GLY A 198 15.80 -1.68 13.74
CA GLY A 198 15.90 -0.65 14.78
C GLY A 198 17.13 -0.80 15.68
N ALA A 199 17.54 -2.07 15.87
CA ALA A 199 18.68 -2.50 16.67
C ALA A 199 19.93 -2.81 15.82
N LEU A 200 19.93 -2.57 14.49
CA LEU A 200 21.08 -2.78 13.59
C LEU A 200 22.22 -1.77 13.77
N MET A 201 22.15 -0.90 14.76
CA MET A 201 23.35 -0.25 15.29
C MET A 201 24.28 -1.25 16.01
N THR A 202 23.82 -2.49 16.20
CA THR A 202 24.61 -3.65 16.66
C THR A 202 24.85 -4.60 15.49
N PRO A 203 26.09 -5.01 15.18
CA PRO A 203 26.35 -6.04 14.19
C PRO A 203 25.60 -7.32 14.57
N LEU A 204 24.83 -7.87 13.63
CA LEU A 204 24.17 -9.16 13.82
C LEU A 204 25.20 -10.27 14.02
N SER A 205 24.87 -11.22 14.88
CA SER A 205 25.58 -12.50 14.93
C SER A 205 25.28 -13.34 13.67
N THR A 206 26.20 -14.25 13.33
CA THR A 206 26.03 -15.18 12.20
C THR A 206 24.73 -16.00 12.32
N SER A 207 24.35 -16.40 13.54
CA SER A 207 23.11 -17.12 13.81
C SER A 207 21.85 -16.30 13.56
N GLU A 208 21.86 -15.00 13.85
CA GLU A 208 20.72 -14.12 13.56
C GLU A 208 20.56 -13.94 12.05
N TYR A 209 21.66 -13.83 11.32
CA TYR A 209 21.65 -13.75 9.86
C TYR A 209 21.08 -15.04 9.22
N GLU A 210 21.47 -16.20 9.73
CA GLU A 210 20.96 -17.52 9.28
C GLU A 210 19.49 -17.75 9.62
N SER A 211 18.97 -17.13 10.68
CA SER A 211 17.56 -17.27 11.11
C SER A 211 16.57 -16.39 10.36
N ARG A 212 17.05 -15.39 9.59
CA ARG A 212 16.19 -14.46 8.85
C ARG A 212 15.50 -15.17 7.70
N LYS A 213 14.17 -15.09 7.68
CA LYS A 213 13.38 -15.54 6.53
C LYS A 213 13.27 -14.44 5.48
N ARG A 214 13.54 -14.78 4.23
CA ARG A 214 13.22 -13.92 3.08
C ARG A 214 11.71 -13.87 2.91
N VAL A 215 11.18 -12.81 2.30
CA VAL A 215 9.75 -12.68 2.00
C VAL A 215 9.20 -13.91 1.27
N LYS A 216 9.93 -14.44 0.27
CA LYS A 216 9.53 -15.67 -0.43
C LYS A 216 9.39 -16.90 0.47
N GLU A 217 10.16 -16.98 1.56
CA GLU A 217 10.13 -18.09 2.52
C GLU A 217 8.95 -17.97 3.51
N VAL A 218 8.31 -16.79 3.57
CA VAL A 218 7.12 -16.52 4.38
C VAL A 218 5.84 -16.76 3.58
N ILE A 219 5.83 -16.48 2.27
CA ILE A 219 4.66 -16.63 1.38
C ILE A 219 4.32 -18.10 1.09
N THR A 220 5.19 -19.06 1.44
CA THR A 220 5.00 -20.50 1.12
C THR A 220 4.14 -21.25 2.17
N ILE A 221 2.99 -20.67 2.55
CA ILE A 221 2.02 -21.29 3.46
C ILE A 221 0.66 -21.37 2.76
#